data_AF-A0A318ILU3-F1
#
_entry.id   AF-A0A318ILU3-F1
#
_cell.length_a   1.000
_cell.length_b   1.000
_cell.length_c   1.000
_cell.angle_alpha   90.00
_cell.angle_beta   90.00
_cell.angle_gamma   90.00
#
_symmetry.space_group_name_H-M   'P 1'
#
loop_
_entity.id
_entity.type
_entity.pdbx_description
1 polymer ?
#
loop_
_entity_poly.entity_id
_entity_poly.type
_entity_poly.pdbx_seq_one_letter_code
_entity_poly.pdbx_strand_id
1 'polypeptide(L)'
;MGIPYGSKAEKEANIYSYDVVIASADHIYGPYNDRYTAVTGGRHNNFFKDKEGQWWSPMFGNPRGDLLDRPFIARPAIVPIIYNKGKFMVDTNRKL
;
A
#
# COMPACT_ATOMS: atom_id res chain seq x y z
N MET A 1 -10.16 25.39 21.32
CA MET A 1 -9.52 24.17 20.80
C MET A 1 -9.62 24.21 19.28
N GLY A 2 -8.53 24.58 18.60
CA GLY A 2 -8.51 24.78 17.15
C GLY A 2 -8.48 23.44 16.40
N ILE A 3 -9.13 23.39 15.25
CA ILE A 3 -9.18 22.21 14.38
C ILE A 3 -7.77 22.02 13.79
N PRO A 4 -7.06 20.90 14.04
CA PRO A 4 -5.62 20.77 13.80
C PRO A 4 -5.21 20.62 12.32
N TYR A 5 -6.15 20.74 11.38
CA TYR A 5 -5.90 20.53 9.96
C TYR A 5 -6.60 21.63 9.18
N GLY A 6 -5.83 22.41 8.41
CA GLY A 6 -6.18 23.68 7.74
C GLY A 6 -7.44 23.70 6.86
N SER A 7 -7.52 24.70 5.99
CA SER A 7 -8.68 24.93 5.11
C SER A 7 -8.96 23.73 4.20
N LYS A 8 -10.19 23.62 3.71
CA LYS A 8 -10.60 22.56 2.77
C LYS A 8 -9.70 22.53 1.52
N ALA A 9 -9.39 23.69 0.96
CA ALA A 9 -8.50 23.83 -0.18
C ALA A 9 -7.08 23.33 0.12
N GLU A 10 -6.55 23.61 1.32
CA GLU A 10 -5.24 23.09 1.75
C GLU A 10 -5.23 21.57 1.92
N LYS A 11 -6.34 20.96 2.36
CA LYS A 11 -6.48 19.50 2.44
C LYS A 11 -6.51 18.87 1.06
N GLU A 12 -7.30 19.45 0.14
CA GLU A 12 -7.40 18.99 -1.24
C GLU A 12 -6.07 19.09 -1.99
N ALA A 13 -5.28 20.12 -1.71
CA ALA A 13 -3.94 20.29 -2.27
C ALA A 13 -2.89 19.34 -1.68
N ASN A 14 -3.13 18.75 -0.51
CA ASN A 14 -2.17 17.93 0.25
C ASN A 14 -2.64 16.48 0.46
N ILE A 15 -3.34 15.89 -0.52
CA ILE A 15 -3.78 14.50 -0.42
C ILE A 15 -2.61 13.56 -0.74
N TYR A 16 -1.97 13.05 0.31
CA TYR A 16 -0.92 12.04 0.20
C TYR A 16 -1.51 10.62 0.15
N SER A 17 -0.89 9.74 -0.63
CA SER A 17 -1.20 8.31 -0.54
C SER A 17 -0.55 7.72 0.70
N TYR A 18 -1.19 6.70 1.24
CA TYR A 18 -0.54 5.82 2.19
C TYR A 18 -0.28 4.48 1.50
N ASP A 19 0.89 4.41 0.88
CA ASP A 19 1.35 3.31 0.05
C ASP A 19 2.15 2.28 0.84
N VAL A 20 2.21 1.04 0.33
CA VAL A 20 3.14 0.02 0.80
C VAL A 20 4.47 0.24 0.09
N VAL A 21 5.48 0.65 0.84
CA VAL A 21 6.83 0.93 0.34
C VAL A 21 7.80 -0.10 0.92
N ILE A 22 8.64 -0.69 0.07
CA ILE A 22 9.58 -1.76 0.43
C ILE A 22 11.00 -1.29 0.13
N ALA A 23 11.94 -1.67 1.00
CA ALA A 23 13.35 -1.81 0.68
C ALA A 23 13.84 -3.18 1.18
N SER A 24 14.90 -3.72 0.57
CA SER A 24 15.50 -4.99 0.92
C SER A 24 17.01 -4.87 1.12
N ALA A 25 17.58 -5.83 1.86
CA ALA A 25 19.00 -5.93 2.17
C ALA A 25 19.37 -7.41 2.32
N ASP A 26 20.64 -7.74 2.09
CA ASP A 26 21.17 -9.09 2.32
C ASP A 26 21.51 -9.33 3.81
N HIS A 27 21.62 -8.26 4.60
CA HIS A 27 21.80 -8.30 6.04
C HIS A 27 20.67 -7.56 6.76
N ILE A 28 20.26 -8.08 7.93
CA ILE A 28 19.18 -7.49 8.73
C ILE A 28 19.47 -6.06 9.21
N TYR A 29 20.74 -5.67 9.25
CA TYR A 29 21.19 -4.32 9.62
C TYR A 29 21.44 -3.42 8.41
N GLY A 30 21.16 -3.90 7.20
CA GLY A 30 21.41 -3.18 5.95
C GLY A 30 22.84 -3.32 5.43
N PRO A 31 23.25 -2.47 4.46
CA PRO A 31 22.47 -1.36 3.92
C PRO A 31 21.25 -1.83 3.12
N TYR A 32 20.14 -1.10 3.26
CA TYR A 32 18.94 -1.33 2.45
C TYR A 32 19.05 -0.62 1.11
N ASN A 33 18.51 -1.23 0.06
CA ASN A 33 18.44 -0.63 -1.27
C ASN A 33 17.41 0.51 -1.35
N ASP A 34 17.33 1.12 -2.53
CA ASP A 34 16.34 2.14 -2.82
C ASP A 34 14.91 1.61 -2.65
N ARG A 35 14.11 2.42 -1.97
CA ARG A 35 12.71 2.14 -1.72
C ARG A 35 11.90 2.12 -3.01
N TYR A 36 10.93 1.23 -3.09
CA TYR A 36 9.93 1.23 -4.17
C TYR A 36 8.53 0.97 -3.63
N THR A 37 7.52 1.47 -4.35
CA THR A 37 6.11 1.23 -4.02
C THR A 37 5.66 -0.11 -4.59
N ALA A 38 5.15 -1.00 -3.73
CA ALA A 38 4.63 -2.31 -4.14
C ALA A 38 3.10 -2.33 -4.29
N VAL A 39 2.37 -1.62 -3.41
CA VAL A 39 0.91 -1.51 -3.45
C VAL A 39 0.51 -0.06 -3.18
N THR A 40 -0.10 0.58 -4.17
CA THR A 40 -0.62 1.94 -4.01
C THR A 40 -1.91 1.93 -3.17
N GLY A 41 -1.98 2.77 -2.13
CA GLY A 41 -3.11 2.85 -1.21
C GLY A 41 -3.30 1.62 -0.31
N GLY A 42 -2.33 0.69 -0.29
CA GLY A 42 -2.38 -0.55 0.48
C GLY A 42 -2.30 -0.36 2.00
N ARG A 43 -1.82 0.79 2.48
CA ARG A 43 -1.70 1.15 3.91
C ARG A 43 -0.97 0.10 4.77
N HIS A 44 -1.28 0.08 6.07
CA HIS A 44 -0.71 -0.75 7.13
C HIS A 44 -0.78 -2.22 6.74
N ASN A 45 0.37 -2.79 6.37
CA ASN A 45 0.41 -4.03 5.61
C ASN A 45 1.40 -5.06 6.17
N ASN A 46 1.16 -6.32 5.84
CA ASN A 46 2.01 -7.48 6.07
C ASN A 46 1.94 -8.39 4.83
N PHE A 47 3.04 -9.02 4.43
CA PHE A 47 2.99 -10.04 3.38
C PHE A 47 2.91 -11.42 3.98
N PHE A 48 2.07 -12.27 3.40
CA PHE A 48 1.98 -13.67 3.79
C PHE A 48 1.79 -14.56 2.56
N LYS A 49 2.19 -15.82 2.70
CA LYS A 49 1.82 -16.88 1.76
C LYS A 49 0.64 -17.65 2.31
N ASP A 50 -0.31 -18.02 1.46
CA ASP A 50 -1.32 -19.02 1.81
C ASP A 50 -0.75 -20.45 1.75
N LYS A 51 -1.61 -21.45 1.96
CA LYS A 51 -1.25 -22.87 1.94
C LYS A 51 -0.85 -23.38 0.56
N GLU A 52 -1.23 -22.68 -0.50
CA GLU A 52 -0.90 -22.99 -1.89
C GLU A 52 0.38 -22.26 -2.36
N GLY A 53 1.01 -21.51 -1.45
CA GLY A 53 2.23 -20.76 -1.71
C GLY A 53 2.00 -19.41 -2.41
N GLN A 54 0.75 -18.98 -2.58
CA GLN A 54 0.42 -17.71 -3.22
C GLN A 54 0.67 -16.55 -2.26
N TRP A 55 1.27 -15.48 -2.76
CA TRP A 55 1.51 -14.28 -1.96
C TRP A 55 0.30 -13.34 -1.92
N TRP A 56 0.09 -12.76 -0.74
CA TRP A 56 -1.00 -11.84 -0.43
C TRP A 56 -0.51 -10.64 0.38
N SER A 57 -1.22 -9.53 0.22
CA SER A 57 -1.04 -8.30 0.98
C SER A 57 -2.41 -7.85 1.49
N PRO A 58 -2.63 -7.75 2.80
CA PRO A 58 -3.79 -7.06 3.32
C PRO A 58 -3.75 -5.58 2.95
N MET A 59 -4.94 -5.02 2.79
CA MET A 59 -5.14 -3.63 2.45
C MET A 59 -6.17 -3.02 3.37
N PHE A 60 -5.92 -1.80 3.80
CA PHE A 60 -6.94 -0.93 4.37
C PHE A 60 -7.20 0.20 3.38
N GLY A 61 -8.32 0.12 2.66
CA GLY A 61 -8.62 0.93 1.48
C GLY A 61 -8.41 2.42 1.71
N ASN A 62 -7.36 3.00 1.13
CA ASN A 62 -7.21 4.45 1.09
C ASN A 62 -6.44 4.86 -0.16
N PRO A 63 -7.16 4.98 -1.28
CA PRO A 63 -6.56 5.43 -2.54
C PRO A 63 -6.05 6.91 -2.44
N ARG A 64 -5.63 7.56 -3.53
CA ARG A 64 -5.23 9.00 -3.63
C ARG A 64 -6.33 9.91 -4.21
N GLY A 65 -6.41 11.18 -3.78
CA GLY A 65 -7.18 12.25 -4.46
C GLY A 65 -8.69 12.26 -4.24
N ASP A 66 -9.46 11.89 -5.26
CA ASP A 66 -10.94 11.87 -5.43
C ASP A 66 -11.70 10.94 -4.45
N LEU A 67 -11.16 10.75 -3.25
CA LEU A 67 -11.29 9.52 -2.49
C LEU A 67 -12.48 9.42 -1.59
N LEU A 68 -13.03 10.55 -1.16
CA LEU A 68 -14.24 10.54 -0.35
C LEU A 68 -15.41 9.95 -1.14
N ASP A 69 -15.32 9.94 -2.47
CA ASP A 69 -16.38 9.46 -3.36
C ASP A 69 -16.18 8.00 -3.79
N ARG A 70 -15.06 7.36 -3.42
CA ARG A 70 -14.84 5.94 -3.76
C ARG A 70 -15.52 5.01 -2.76
N PRO A 71 -16.14 3.90 -3.20
CA PRO A 71 -16.91 3.02 -2.32
C PRO A 71 -16.07 2.20 -1.33
N PHE A 72 -14.75 2.16 -1.51
CA PHE A 72 -13.82 1.33 -0.72
C PHE A 72 -12.80 2.18 0.04
N ILE A 73 -13.29 2.90 1.07
CA ILE A 73 -12.47 3.72 1.98
C ILE A 73 -12.51 3.09 3.36
N ALA A 74 -11.35 2.99 4.01
CA ALA A 74 -11.20 2.47 5.36
C ALA A 74 -11.80 1.06 5.54
N ARG A 75 -11.76 0.24 4.50
CA ARG A 75 -12.26 -1.15 4.51
C ARG A 75 -11.11 -2.15 4.37
N PRO A 76 -11.18 -3.29 5.07
CA PRO A 76 -10.19 -4.35 4.93
C PRO A 76 -10.41 -5.14 3.63
N ALA A 77 -9.32 -5.47 2.95
CA ALA A 77 -9.26 -6.40 1.83
C ALA A 77 -7.95 -7.19 1.87
N ILE A 78 -7.85 -8.22 1.04
CA ILE A 78 -6.59 -8.83 0.66
C ILE A 78 -6.41 -8.66 -0.84
N VAL A 79 -5.21 -8.28 -1.27
CA VAL A 79 -4.85 -8.17 -2.69
C VAL A 79 -3.78 -9.20 -3.02
N PRO A 80 -3.88 -9.87 -4.18
CA PRO A 80 -2.85 -10.78 -4.62
C PRO A 80 -1.60 -9.99 -5.01
N ILE A 81 -0.44 -10.48 -4.60
CA ILE A 81 0.85 -9.91 -5.00
C ILE A 81 1.73 -10.99 -5.61
N ILE A 82 2.74 -10.55 -6.35
CA ILE A 82 3.74 -11.42 -6.97
C ILE A 82 5.13 -10.86 -6.69
N TYR A 83 6.08 -11.75 -6.43
CA TYR A 83 7.50 -11.41 -6.35
C TYR A 83 8.16 -11.69 -7.70
N ASN A 84 8.71 -10.65 -8.33
CA ASN A 84 9.33 -10.74 -9.64
C ASN A 84 10.60 -9.89 -9.67
N LYS A 85 11.72 -10.47 -10.10
CA LYS A 85 13.02 -9.79 -10.27
C LYS A 85 13.42 -8.91 -9.06
N GLY A 86 13.30 -9.44 -7.85
CA GLY A 86 13.70 -8.73 -6.65
C GLY A 86 12.64 -7.79 -6.05
N LYS A 87 11.44 -7.71 -6.65
CA LYS A 87 10.40 -6.76 -6.23
C LYS A 87 9.04 -7.40 -6.07
N PHE A 88 8.31 -6.99 -5.04
CA PHE A 88 6.88 -7.29 -4.91
C PHE A 88 6.04 -6.26 -5.68
N MET A 89 4.94 -6.72 -6.27
CA MET A 89 3.95 -5.86 -6.92
C MET A 89 2.58 -6.52 -6.89
N VAL A 90 1.51 -5.73 -7.05
CA VAL A 90 0.15 -6.26 -7.21
C VAL A 90 0.10 -7.19 -8.42
N ASP A 91 -0.47 -8.38 -8.24
CA ASP A 91 -0.67 -9.36 -9.31
C ASP A 91 -2.01 -9.08 -10.00
N THR A 92 -1.99 -8.17 -10.98
CA THR A 92 -3.20 -7.74 -11.70
C THR A 92 -3.76 -8.81 -12.65
N ASN A 93 -3.02 -9.91 -12.88
CA ASN A 93 -3.44 -10.99 -13.77
C ASN A 93 -4.04 -12.18 -13.02
N ARG A 94 -3.98 -12.18 -11.68
CA ARG A 94 -4.55 -13.25 -10.87
C ARG A 94 -6.08 -13.18 -10.91
N LYS A 95 -6.69 -14.27 -11.37
CA LYS A 95 -8.13 -14.48 -11.21
C LYS A 95 -8.40 -14.88 -9.77
N LEU A 96 -9.25 -14.11 -9.09
CA LEU A 96 -9.73 -14.37 -7.73
C LEU A 96 -10.94 -15.30 -7.75
#